data_AF-A0AAD4S0D0-F1
#
_entry.id   AF-A0AAD4S0D0-F1
#
_cell.length_a   1.000
_cell.length_b   1.000
_cell.length_c   1.000
_cell.angle_alpha   90.00
_cell.angle_beta   90.00
_cell.angle_gamma   90.00
#
_symmetry.space_group_name_H-M   'P 1'
#
loop_
_entity.id
_entity.type
_entity.pdbx_description
1 polymer ?
#
loop_
_entity_poly.entity_id
_entity_poly.type
_entity_poly.pdbx_seq_one_letter_code
_entity_poly.pdbx_strand_id
1 'polypeptide(L)'
;MTPYRNTRYWLRDFRRGGRPRTKKEKFNQAHSQLRNVIERAFGVLKARFPILDKMRRFSFTTQKYLVVATMAIHNFLRRIRLNDELFRRFEDVGLEVSNTIEMNSESATSATQHVFRPQDQTFMHQLRDQVANELDLLVGV
;
A
#
# COMPACT_ATOMS: atom_id res chain seq x y z
N MET A 1 -2.32 9.81 3.53
CA MET A 1 -1.38 10.90 3.17
C MET A 1 -1.17 10.85 1.67
N THR A 2 -1.19 11.97 0.96
CA THR A 2 -1.07 11.98 -0.51
C THR A 2 0.37 12.22 -0.95
N PRO A 3 0.86 11.56 -2.01
CA PRO A 3 2.16 11.86 -2.61
C PRO A 3 2.28 13.31 -3.08
N TYR A 4 3.52 13.80 -3.25
CA TYR A 4 3.75 15.06 -3.92
C TYR A 4 3.41 14.94 -5.40
N ARG A 5 2.58 15.89 -5.89
CA ARG A 5 2.24 16.02 -7.31
C ARG A 5 3.43 16.56 -8.10
N ASN A 6 3.44 16.32 -9.42
CA ASN A 6 4.48 16.77 -10.33
C ASN A 6 5.91 16.36 -9.90
N THR A 7 6.03 15.19 -9.26
CA THR A 7 7.29 14.62 -8.79
C THR A 7 7.27 13.13 -9.13
N ARG A 8 8.42 12.55 -9.51
CA ARG A 8 8.53 11.10 -9.79
C ARG A 8 7.92 10.29 -8.64
N TYR A 9 7.19 9.24 -8.98
CA TYR A 9 6.43 8.44 -8.00
C TYR A 9 6.58 6.93 -8.24
N TRP A 10 6.57 6.51 -9.50
CA TRP A 10 6.61 5.09 -9.83
C TRP A 10 7.97 4.50 -9.48
N LEU A 11 7.97 3.32 -8.84
CA LEU A 11 9.22 2.67 -8.44
C LEU A 11 10.14 2.39 -9.64
N ARG A 12 9.56 2.17 -10.83
CA ARG A 12 10.27 1.97 -12.10
C ARG A 12 11.05 3.22 -12.53
N ASP A 13 10.54 4.41 -12.24
CA ASP A 13 11.22 5.68 -12.58
C ASP A 13 12.53 5.83 -11.79
N PHE A 14 12.56 5.33 -10.55
CA PHE A 14 13.75 5.34 -9.70
C PHE A 14 14.73 4.20 -10.02
N ARG A 15 14.24 3.05 -10.53
CA ARG A 15 15.11 1.98 -11.03
C ARG A 15 15.86 2.39 -12.29
N ARG A 16 15.18 3.10 -13.22
CA ARG A 16 15.76 3.53 -14.50
C ARG A 16 16.48 4.88 -14.42
N GLY A 17 15.89 5.83 -13.68
CA GLY A 17 16.34 7.22 -13.61
C GLY A 17 17.23 7.53 -12.40
N GLY A 18 17.78 6.51 -11.75
CA GLY A 18 18.68 6.65 -10.61
C GLY A 18 18.01 7.09 -9.31
N ARG A 19 18.85 7.38 -8.30
CA ARG A 19 18.43 7.72 -6.93
C ARG A 19 17.57 9.01 -6.91
N PRO A 20 16.59 9.11 -5.98
CA PRO A 20 15.83 10.33 -5.78
C PRO A 20 16.76 11.48 -5.38
N ARG A 21 16.53 12.66 -5.94
CA ARG A 21 17.41 13.84 -5.73
C ARG A 21 16.84 14.85 -4.76
N THR A 22 15.52 14.96 -4.69
CA THR A 22 14.85 15.95 -3.84
C THR A 22 14.16 15.26 -2.67
N LYS A 23 13.94 15.99 -1.57
CA LYS A 23 13.13 15.52 -0.44
C LYS A 23 11.75 14.99 -0.85
N LYS A 24 11.13 15.62 -1.86
CA LYS A 24 9.83 15.19 -2.41
C LYS A 24 9.94 13.85 -3.14
N GLU A 25 11.00 13.66 -3.93
CA GLU A 25 11.28 12.39 -4.60
C GLU A 25 11.61 11.28 -3.60
N LYS A 26 12.42 11.57 -2.58
CA LYS A 26 12.74 10.63 -1.48
C LYS A 26 11.46 10.17 -0.79
N PHE A 27 10.59 11.12 -0.42
CA PHE A 27 9.28 10.81 0.15
C PHE A 27 8.42 9.95 -0.79
N ASN A 28 8.25 10.36 -2.05
CA ASN A 28 7.43 9.65 -3.02
C ASN A 28 7.94 8.23 -3.28
N GLN A 29 9.25 8.03 -3.32
CA GLN A 29 9.87 6.70 -3.46
C GLN A 29 9.59 5.84 -2.23
N ALA A 30 9.81 6.35 -1.02
CA ALA A 30 9.53 5.61 0.21
C ALA A 30 8.04 5.27 0.32
N HIS A 31 7.17 6.21 -0.03
CA HIS A 31 5.73 6.01 -0.08
C HIS A 31 5.34 4.90 -1.09
N SER A 32 5.91 4.92 -2.30
CA SER A 32 5.60 3.90 -3.31
C SER A 32 6.17 2.53 -2.96
N GLN A 33 7.34 2.46 -2.30
CA GLN A 33 7.89 1.21 -1.75
C GLN A 33 6.99 0.62 -0.67
N LEU A 34 6.56 1.42 0.31
CA LEU A 34 5.66 0.97 1.35
C LEU A 34 4.32 0.49 0.77
N ARG A 35 3.75 1.27 -0.16
CA ARG A 35 2.53 0.89 -0.87
C ARG A 35 2.69 -0.45 -1.59
N ASN A 36 3.80 -0.66 -2.29
CA ASN A 36 4.09 -1.92 -2.98
C ASN A 36 4.14 -3.11 -2.00
N VAL A 37 4.76 -2.95 -0.83
CA VAL A 37 4.77 -4.00 0.21
C VAL A 37 3.35 -4.34 0.67
N ILE A 38 2.53 -3.31 0.94
CA ILE A 38 1.14 -3.49 1.37
C ILE A 38 0.31 -4.18 0.29
N GLU A 39 0.39 -3.71 -0.96
CA GLU A 39 -0.35 -4.27 -2.09
C GLU A 39 0.00 -5.75 -2.32
N ARG A 40 1.29 -6.12 -2.21
CA ARG A 40 1.75 -7.50 -2.35
C ARG A 40 1.23 -8.39 -1.22
N ALA A 41 1.23 -7.89 0.03
CA ALA A 41 0.67 -8.63 1.16
C ALA A 41 -0.83 -8.92 0.96
N PHE A 42 -1.60 -7.91 0.53
CA PHE A 42 -3.01 -8.12 0.17
C PHE A 42 -3.18 -9.01 -1.06
N GLY A 43 -2.25 -8.97 -2.02
CA GLY A 43 -2.20 -9.85 -3.17
C GLY A 43 -2.11 -11.33 -2.77
N VAL A 44 -1.18 -11.66 -1.86
CA VAL A 44 -1.07 -13.03 -1.31
C VAL A 44 -2.35 -13.43 -0.60
N LEU A 45 -2.90 -12.53 0.22
CA LEU A 45 -4.11 -12.82 0.98
C LEU A 45 -5.28 -13.14 0.04
N LYS A 46 -5.50 -12.34 -1.00
CA LYS A 46 -6.57 -12.57 -1.99
C LYS A 46 -6.33 -13.83 -2.82
N ALA A 47 -5.08 -14.08 -3.24
CA ALA A 47 -4.73 -15.29 -3.97
C ALA A 47 -4.97 -16.57 -3.15
N ARG A 48 -4.68 -16.51 -1.84
CA ARG A 48 -4.90 -17.63 -0.92
C ARG A 48 -6.37 -17.83 -0.55
N PHE A 49 -7.10 -16.73 -0.40
CA PHE A 49 -8.51 -16.74 0.01
C PHE A 49 -9.38 -16.09 -1.06
N PRO A 50 -9.71 -16.78 -2.17
CA PRO A 50 -10.54 -16.24 -3.25
C PRO A 50 -11.92 -15.74 -2.80
N ILE A 51 -12.41 -16.20 -1.64
CA ILE A 51 -13.64 -15.69 -1.01
C ILE A 51 -13.59 -14.18 -0.70
N LEU A 52 -12.39 -13.61 -0.54
CA LEU A 52 -12.19 -12.17 -0.36
C LEU A 52 -12.28 -11.38 -1.68
N ASP A 53 -12.02 -12.04 -2.81
CA ASP A 53 -12.03 -11.41 -4.14
C ASP A 53 -13.44 -11.39 -4.73
N LYS A 54 -14.15 -12.52 -4.65
CA LYS A 54 -15.56 -12.65 -5.05
C LYS A 54 -16.44 -12.79 -3.83
N MET A 55 -16.58 -11.69 -3.09
CA MET A 55 -17.39 -11.67 -1.88
C MET A 55 -18.82 -12.09 -2.20
N ARG A 56 -19.19 -13.33 -1.82
CA ARG A 56 -20.55 -13.83 -1.99
C ARG A 56 -21.52 -12.92 -1.24
N ARG A 57 -22.80 -12.95 -1.61
CA ARG A 57 -23.91 -12.17 -1.01
C ARG A 57 -24.21 -12.58 0.44
N PHE A 58 -23.21 -12.55 1.30
CA PHE A 58 -23.32 -12.70 2.74
C PHE A 58 -23.72 -11.36 3.37
N SER A 59 -24.30 -11.41 4.57
CA SER A 59 -24.54 -10.21 5.35
C SER A 59 -23.21 -9.50 5.68
N PHE A 60 -23.27 -8.19 5.91
CA PHE A 60 -22.10 -7.40 6.29
C PHE A 60 -21.38 -7.96 7.53
N THR A 61 -22.15 -8.44 8.51
CA THR A 61 -21.63 -9.09 9.71
C THR A 61 -20.76 -10.30 9.36
N THR A 62 -21.24 -11.16 8.46
CA THR A 62 -20.48 -12.33 8.00
C THR A 62 -19.25 -11.92 7.19
N GLN A 63 -19.34 -10.90 6.34
CA GLN A 63 -18.19 -10.38 5.61
C GLN A 63 -17.08 -9.89 6.56
N LYS A 64 -17.45 -9.20 7.65
CA LYS A 64 -16.49 -8.78 8.69
C LYS A 64 -15.75 -9.97 9.30
N TYR A 65 -16.48 -11.03 9.68
CA TYR A 65 -15.88 -12.23 10.25
C TYR A 65 -14.98 -12.96 9.25
N LEU A 66 -15.34 -13.00 7.96
CA LEU A 66 -14.49 -13.57 6.93
C LEU A 66 -13.15 -12.82 6.81
N VAL A 67 -13.17 -11.48 6.85
CA VAL A 67 -11.93 -10.69 6.84
C VAL A 67 -11.07 -11.02 8.06
N VAL A 68 -11.66 -11.03 9.27
CA VAL A 68 -10.90 -11.31 10.50
C VAL A 68 -10.32 -12.74 10.49
N ALA A 69 -11.12 -13.73 10.12
CA ALA A 69 -10.69 -15.13 10.08
C ALA A 69 -9.55 -15.36 9.07
N THR A 70 -9.70 -14.84 7.85
CA THR A 70 -8.65 -14.96 6.82
C THR A 70 -7.36 -14.26 7.20
N MET A 71 -7.42 -13.09 7.85
CA MET A 71 -6.25 -12.40 8.39
C MET A 71 -5.56 -13.20 9.50
N ALA A 72 -6.32 -13.77 10.44
CA ALA A 72 -5.78 -14.57 11.53
C ALA A 72 -5.04 -15.81 11.00
N ILE A 73 -5.67 -16.53 10.06
CA ILE A 73 -5.07 -17.71 9.42
C ILE A 73 -3.83 -17.31 8.62
N HIS A 74 -3.88 -16.22 7.85
CA HIS A 74 -2.74 -15.71 7.09
C HIS A 74 -1.53 -15.41 7.98
N ASN A 75 -1.76 -14.69 9.08
CA ASN A 75 -0.72 -14.33 10.03
C ASN A 75 -0.14 -15.57 10.73
N PHE A 76 -1.00 -16.53 11.08
CA PHE A 76 -0.56 -17.81 11.63
C PHE A 76 0.35 -18.58 10.67
N LEU A 77 -0.07 -18.73 9.40
CA LEU A 77 0.72 -19.39 8.36
C LEU A 77 2.07 -18.69 8.12
N ARG A 78 2.07 -17.36 8.16
CA ARG A 78 3.31 -16.58 8.04
C ARG A 78 4.27 -16.83 9.20
N ARG A 79 3.75 -16.98 10.42
CA ARG A 79 4.55 -17.18 11.64
C ARG A 79 5.23 -18.56 11.67
N ILE A 80 4.57 -19.60 11.19
CA ILE A 80 5.10 -20.97 11.18
C ILE A 80 6.17 -21.22 10.10
N ARG A 81 6.50 -20.20 9.28
CA ARG A 81 7.63 -20.19 8.32
C ARG A 81 7.69 -21.41 7.38
N LEU A 82 6.53 -21.90 6.94
CA LEU A 82 6.47 -22.93 5.91
C LEU A 82 7.00 -22.36 4.58
N ASN A 83 7.68 -23.19 3.79
CA ASN A 83 8.11 -22.86 2.44
C ASN A 83 6.88 -22.72 1.53
N ASP A 84 6.29 -21.54 1.56
CA ASP A 84 5.02 -21.27 0.91
C ASP A 84 5.25 -20.57 -0.43
N GLU A 85 4.79 -21.22 -1.50
CA GLU A 85 4.97 -20.72 -2.86
C GLU A 85 4.23 -19.40 -3.13
N LEU A 86 3.09 -19.16 -2.48
CA LEU A 86 2.38 -17.89 -2.61
C LEU A 86 3.16 -16.77 -1.95
N PHE A 87 3.78 -17.00 -0.78
CA PHE A 87 4.67 -16.00 -0.19
C PHE A 87 5.86 -15.72 -1.11
N ARG A 88 6.52 -16.75 -1.65
CA ARG A 88 7.66 -16.58 -2.56
C ARG A 88 7.30 -15.81 -3.83
N ARG A 89 6.23 -16.20 -4.51
CA ARG A 89 5.78 -15.56 -5.77
C ARG A 89 5.50 -14.07 -5.61
N PHE A 90 4.94 -13.69 -4.46
CA PHE A 90 4.61 -12.30 -4.15
C PHE A 90 5.69 -11.59 -3.34
N GLU A 91 6.78 -12.26 -2.94
CA GLU A 91 7.97 -11.66 -2.31
C GLU A 91 9.11 -11.45 -3.30
N ASP A 92 9.11 -12.18 -4.41
CA ASP A 92 10.00 -11.95 -5.53
C ASP A 92 9.79 -10.56 -6.15
N VAL A 93 10.78 -9.69 -5.94
CA VAL A 93 10.80 -8.29 -6.37
C VAL A 93 10.86 -8.17 -7.90
N GLY A 94 11.11 -9.28 -8.60
CA GLY A 94 11.21 -9.39 -10.06
C GLY A 94 9.90 -9.61 -10.81
N LEU A 95 8.82 -10.07 -10.17
CA LEU A 95 7.52 -10.23 -10.83
C LEU A 95 6.73 -8.92 -10.72
N GLU A 96 6.92 -8.07 -11.74
CA GLU A 96 6.11 -6.87 -11.95
C GLU A 96 4.64 -7.26 -12.17
N VAL A 97 3.81 -7.12 -11.13
CA VAL A 97 2.38 -6.91 -11.38
C VAL A 97 2.28 -5.53 -12.05
N SER A 98 1.81 -5.52 -13.30
CA SER A 98 1.58 -4.28 -14.05
C SER A 98 0.55 -3.44 -13.31
N ASN A 99 1.00 -2.56 -12.42
CA ASN A 99 0.16 -1.55 -11.79
C ASN A 99 -0.08 -0.42 -12.79
N THR A 100 -0.84 -0.71 -13.85
CA THR A 100 -1.56 0.33 -14.58
C THR A 100 -2.85 0.59 -13.82
N ILE A 101 -2.73 1.21 -12.64
CA ILE A 101 -3.87 1.88 -12.02
C ILE A 101 -3.67 3.35 -12.34
N GLU A 102 -4.34 3.78 -13.41
CA GLU A 102 -4.60 5.19 -13.66
C GLU A 102 -5.11 5.80 -12.36
N MET A 103 -4.54 6.95 -11.98
CA MET A 103 -5.05 7.74 -10.86
C MET A 103 -6.43 8.27 -11.24
N ASN A 104 -7.46 7.44 -11.13
CA ASN A 104 -8.82 7.93 -11.15
C ASN A 104 -9.11 8.51 -9.76
N SER A 105 -9.12 9.84 -9.70
CA SER A 105 -9.82 10.54 -8.63
C SER A 105 -11.31 10.17 -8.73
N GLU A 106 -11.90 9.91 -7.56
CA GLU A 106 -13.32 9.63 -7.31
C GLU A 106 -13.73 8.16 -7.32
N SER A 107 -13.95 7.63 -6.11
CA SER A 107 -15.28 7.20 -5.68
C SER A 107 -15.27 6.99 -4.16
N ALA A 108 -16.18 7.70 -3.49
CA ALA A 108 -16.48 7.51 -2.09
C ALA A 108 -16.92 6.07 -1.84
N THR A 109 -16.15 5.31 -1.07
CA THR A 109 -16.58 4.03 -0.53
C THR A 109 -17.35 4.29 0.76
N SER A 110 -18.66 4.10 0.71
CA SER A 110 -19.56 4.16 1.87
C SER A 110 -19.23 3.04 2.86
N ALA A 111 -18.39 3.31 3.85
CA ALA A 111 -18.35 2.58 5.11
C ALA A 111 -17.67 3.43 6.20
N THR A 112 -18.48 3.92 7.15
CA THR A 112 -18.16 4.81 8.29
C THR A 112 -17.85 6.26 7.88
N GLN A 113 -18.86 7.13 8.01
CA GLN A 113 -18.70 8.59 7.91
C GLN A 113 -17.83 9.09 9.09
N HIS A 114 -16.51 9.04 8.94
CA HIS A 114 -15.67 10.04 9.59
C HIS A 114 -15.61 11.22 8.62
N VAL A 115 -16.35 12.30 8.93
CA VAL A 115 -16.32 13.53 8.14
C VAL A 115 -14.88 14.04 8.14
N PHE A 116 -14.18 13.89 7.02
CA PHE A 116 -12.80 14.36 6.89
C PHE A 116 -12.82 15.89 6.96
N ARG A 117 -12.28 16.45 8.05
CA ARG A 117 -12.33 17.90 8.30
C ARG A 117 -11.25 18.59 7.48
N PRO A 118 -11.44 19.86 7.09
CA PRO A 118 -10.37 20.67 6.47
C PRO A 118 -9.07 20.73 7.31
N GLN A 119 -9.22 20.65 8.64
CA GLN A 119 -8.09 20.58 9.59
C GLN A 119 -7.31 19.25 9.45
N ASP A 120 -7.98 18.14 9.16
CA ASP A 120 -7.32 16.85 8.94
C ASP A 120 -6.46 16.89 7.67
N GLN A 121 -6.94 17.59 6.64
CA GLN A 121 -6.18 17.75 5.40
C GLN A 121 -4.89 18.55 5.60
N THR A 122 -4.99 19.68 6.30
CA THR A 122 -3.83 20.53 6.60
C THR A 122 -2.82 19.81 7.49
N PHE A 123 -3.29 19.11 8.52
CA PHE A 123 -2.45 18.24 9.34
C PHE A 123 -1.71 17.17 8.50
N MET A 124 -2.42 16.45 7.63
CA MET A 124 -1.82 15.42 6.78
C MET A 124 -0.78 15.97 5.79
N HIS A 125 -0.94 17.23 5.34
CA HIS A 125 0.07 17.90 4.54
C HIS A 125 1.31 18.27 5.37
N GLN A 126 1.13 18.79 6.58
CA GLN A 126 2.24 19.10 7.48
C GLN A 126 3.02 17.85 7.87
N LEU A 127 2.32 16.76 8.22
CA LEU A 127 2.94 15.48 8.54
C LEU A 127 3.77 14.94 7.36
N ARG A 128 3.23 15.05 6.14
CA ARG A 128 3.97 14.67 4.93
C ARG A 128 5.26 15.46 4.78
N ASP A 129 5.19 16.77 5.00
CA ASP A 129 6.33 17.66 4.84
C ASP A 129 7.39 17.41 5.92
N GLN A 130 6.97 17.08 7.15
CA GLN A 130 7.86 16.63 8.23
C GLN A 130 8.59 15.35 7.86
N VAL A 131 7.85 14.29 7.48
CA VAL A 131 8.46 13.00 7.06
C VAL A 131 9.41 13.19 5.89
N ALA A 132 9.06 14.04 4.92
CA ALA A 132 9.93 14.33 3.79
C ALA A 132 11.25 15.00 4.20
N ASN A 133 11.22 15.91 5.18
CA ASN A 133 12.44 16.54 5.70
C ASN A 133 13.31 15.53 6.48
N GLU A 134 12.70 14.68 7.31
CA GLU A 134 13.44 13.65 8.04
C GLU A 134 14.11 12.63 7.11
N LEU A 135 13.40 12.17 6.09
CA LEU A 135 13.97 11.28 5.06
C LEU A 135 15.11 11.95 4.28
N ASP A 136 15.04 13.25 4.08
CA ASP A 136 16.11 13.98 3.38
C ASP A 136 17.40 13.99 4.19
N LEU A 137 17.29 14.22 5.51
CA LEU A 137 18.41 14.19 6.46
C LEU A 137 19.02 12.79 6.62
N LEU A 138 18.19 11.74 6.65
CA LEU A 138 18.66 10.35 6.82
C LEU A 138 19.35 9.79 5.56
N VAL A 139 18.96 10.27 4.38
CA VAL A 139 19.47 9.78 3.08
C VAL A 139 20.46 10.79 2.45
N GLY A 140 20.88 11.81 3.20
CA GLY A 140 21.85 12.82 2.80
C GLY A 140 23.30 12.42 3.14
N VAL A 141 23.82 11.37 2.49
CA VAL A 141 25.26 11.04 2.40
C VAL A 141 25.57 10.57 0.98
#